data_AF-A0A7I8ENN1-F1
#
_entry.id   AF-A0A7I8ENN1-F1
#
_cell.length_a   1.000
_cell.length_b   1.000
_cell.length_c   1.000
_cell.angle_alpha   90.00
_cell.angle_beta   90.00
_cell.angle_gamma   90.00
#
_symmetry.space_group_name_H-M   'P 1'
#
loop_
_entity.id
_entity.type
_entity.pdbx_description
1 polymer ?
#
loop_
_entity_poly.entity_id
_entity_poly.type
_entity_poly.pdbx_seq_one_letter_code
_entity_poly.pdbx_strand_id
1 'polypeptide(L)' 'METNIIAPNYKGFRFSPEIISHVVWRYFRFSLSFRDVEELLAQRGVVVTYETVRQWRLKFGQTYANELRRRRFITQQ' A
#
# COMPACT_ATOMS: atom_id res chain seq x y z
N MET A 1 21.13 11.65 12.53
CA MET A 1 21.14 10.51 11.59
C MET A 1 19.71 10.29 11.12
N GLU A 2 19.29 11.06 10.11
CA GLU A 2 17.96 10.90 9.51
C GLU A 2 17.92 9.58 8.75
N THR A 3 17.32 8.57 9.36
CA THR A 3 16.93 7.36 8.65
C THR A 3 15.86 7.76 7.64
N ASN A 4 16.29 8.13 6.44
CA ASN A 4 15.45 8.29 5.25
C ASN A 4 14.92 6.89 4.88
N ILE A 5 14.01 6.37 5.69
CA ILE A 5 12.96 5.49 5.20
C ILE A 5 12.26 6.33 4.14
N ILE A 6 12.45 5.99 2.86
CA ILE A 6 11.81 6.66 1.72
C ILE A 6 10.32 6.38 1.84
N ALA A 7 9.66 7.07 2.77
CA ALA A 7 8.22 7.04 2.91
C ALA A 7 7.68 7.54 1.57
N PRO A 8 6.74 6.81 0.96
CA PRO A 8 6.27 7.22 -0.34
C PRO A 8 5.70 8.64 -0.29
N ASN A 9 6.01 9.45 -1.29
CA ASN A 9 5.47 10.81 -1.32
C ASN A 9 3.97 10.77 -1.65
N TYR A 10 3.14 10.96 -0.63
CA TYR A 10 1.67 10.96 -0.72
C TYR A 10 1.09 12.35 -1.04
N LYS A 11 1.93 13.37 -1.32
CA LYS A 11 1.49 14.72 -1.64
C LYS A 11 0.66 14.72 -2.93
N GLY A 12 -0.55 15.30 -2.88
CA GLY A 12 -1.47 15.43 -4.01
C GLY A 12 -2.50 14.30 -4.16
N PHE A 13 -2.55 13.33 -3.24
CA PHE A 13 -3.63 12.35 -3.22
C PHE A 13 -4.80 12.84 -2.36
N ARG A 14 -6.03 12.57 -2.83
CA ARG A 14 -7.28 12.86 -2.10
C ARG A 14 -7.42 12.04 -0.80
N PHE A 15 -6.69 10.92 -0.71
CA PHE A 15 -6.77 9.98 0.40
C PHE A 15 -5.54 10.08 1.29
N SER A 16 -5.75 9.91 2.60
CA SER A 16 -4.67 9.93 3.58
C SER A 16 -3.62 8.86 3.29
N PRO A 17 -2.34 9.14 3.58
CA PRO A 17 -1.23 8.20 3.41
C PRO A 17 -1.46 6.86 4.11
N GLU A 18 -2.18 6.88 5.25
CA GLU A 18 -2.56 5.71 6.04
C GLU A 18 -3.54 4.78 5.29
N ILE A 19 -4.47 5.34 4.51
CA ILE A 19 -5.41 4.55 3.71
C ILE A 19 -4.64 3.87 2.58
N ILE A 20 -3.81 4.64 1.88
CA ILE A 20 -3.02 4.16 0.75
C ILE A 20 -2.04 3.07 1.20
N SER A 21 -1.35 3.27 2.32
CA SER A 21 -0.43 2.30 2.89
C SER A 21 -1.12 1.00 3.27
N HIS A 22 -2.26 1.09 3.97
CA HIS A 22 -3.02 -0.06 4.42
C HIS A 22 -3.55 -0.90 3.28
N VAL A 23 -3.98 -0.24 2.20
CA VAL A 23 -4.48 -0.87 0.98
C VAL A 23 -3.39 -1.63 0.25
N VAL A 24 -2.26 -0.97 -0.01
CA VAL A 24 -1.13 -1.58 -0.70
C VAL A 24 -0.57 -2.74 0.14
N TRP A 25 -0.46 -2.56 1.46
CA TRP A 25 -0.03 -3.62 2.36
C TRP A 25 -0.97 -4.84 2.35
N ARG A 26 -2.30 -4.63 2.42
CA ARG A 26 -3.28 -5.72 2.34
C ARG A 26 -3.20 -6.47 1.03
N TYR A 27 -3.06 -5.76 -0.09
CA TYR A 27 -2.86 -6.36 -1.41
C TYR A 27 -1.66 -7.30 -1.42
N PHE A 28 -0.49 -6.84 -0.96
CA PHE A 28 0.74 -7.65 -0.95
C PHE A 28 0.74 -8.76 0.11
N ARG A 29 0.05 -8.58 1.24
CA ARG A 29 0.06 -9.52 2.37
C ARG A 29 -0.92 -10.68 2.21
N PHE A 30 -2.07 -10.44 1.58
CA PHE A 30 -3.16 -11.41 1.44
C PHE A 30 -3.44 -11.78 -0.02
N SER A 31 -2.69 -11.25 -0.98
CA SER A 31 -2.90 -11.48 -2.42
C SER A 31 -4.32 -11.13 -2.88
N LEU A 32 -4.93 -10.13 -2.27
CA LEU A 32 -6.29 -9.68 -2.59
C LEU A 32 -6.37 -9.14 -4.02
N SER A 33 -7.50 -9.36 -4.71
CA SER A 33 -7.74 -8.68 -5.96
C SER A 33 -8.01 -7.18 -5.71
N PHE A 34 -7.82 -6.34 -6.72
CA PHE A 34 -8.14 -4.93 -6.60
C PHE A 34 -9.64 -4.67 -6.33
N ARG A 35 -10.52 -5.59 -6.76
CA ARG A 35 -11.96 -5.53 -6.48
C ARG A 35 -12.26 -5.84 -5.02
N ASP A 36 -11.63 -6.85 -4.43
CA ASP A 36 -11.77 -7.13 -3.00
C ASP A 36 -11.30 -5.95 -2.14
N VAL A 37 -10.21 -5.30 -2.56
CA VAL A 37 -9.69 -4.09 -1.90
C VAL A 37 -10.70 -2.93 -1.98
N GLU A 38 -11.29 -2.72 -3.14
CA GLU A 38 -12.34 -1.71 -3.35
C GLU A 38 -13.54 -1.95 -2.42
N GLU A 39 -14.03 -3.19 -2.36
CA GLU A 39 -15.17 -3.57 -1.51
C GLU A 39 -14.84 -3.43 -0.01
N LEU A 40 -13.63 -3.79 0.41
CA LEU A 40 -13.19 -3.63 1.80
C LEU A 40 -13.08 -2.16 2.22
N LEU A 41 -12.72 -1.28 1.29
CA LEU A 41 -12.69 0.15 1.54
C LEU A 41 -14.10 0.74 1.55
N ALA A 42 -14.97 0.29 0.64
CA ALA A 42 -16.38 0.68 0.63
C ALA A 42 -17.07 0.33 1.95
N GLN A 43 -16.79 -0.85 2.51
CA GLN A 43 -17.27 -1.25 3.85
C GLN A 43 -16.80 -0.32 4.98
N ARG A 44 -15.68 0.39 4.80
CA ARG A 44 -15.15 1.38 5.75
C ARG A 44 -15.60 2.82 5.41
N GLY A 45 -16.51 2.99 4.46
CA GLY A 45 -16.99 4.30 4.00
C GLY A 45 -16.02 5.01 3.04
N VAL A 46 -15.00 4.32 2.53
CA VAL A 46 -14.00 4.87 1.62
C VAL A 46 -14.26 4.35 0.21
N VAL A 47 -14.87 5.18 -0.64
CA VAL A 47 -15.11 4.81 -2.04
C VAL A 47 -13.87 5.14 -2.87
N VAL A 48 -13.17 4.10 -3.32
CA VAL A 48 -12.09 4.21 -4.32
C VAL A 48 -12.51 3.45 -5.57
N THR A 49 -11.85 3.71 -6.69
CA THR A 49 -12.03 2.91 -7.89
C THR A 49 -10.89 1.91 -8.06
N TYR A 50 -11.14 0.80 -8.74
CA TYR A 50 -10.13 -0.15 -9.21
C TYR A 50 -8.89 0.54 -9.80
N GLU A 51 -9.10 1.55 -10.65
CA GLU A 51 -8.00 2.32 -11.27
C GLU A 51 -7.16 3.06 -10.23
N THR A 52 -7.79 3.63 -9.20
CA THR A 52 -7.10 4.29 -8.09
C THR A 52 -6.18 3.31 -7.36
N VAL A 53 -6.69 2.13 -7.03
CA VAL A 53 -5.91 1.07 -6.37
C VAL A 53 -4.76 0.60 -7.27
N ARG A 54 -5.01 0.46 -8.58
CA ARG A 54 -3.98 0.09 -9.57
C ARG A 54 -2.87 1.16 -9.64
N GLN A 55 -3.21 2.44 -9.64
CA GLN A 55 -2.24 3.54 -9.62
C GLN A 55 -1.39 3.53 -8.35
N TRP A 56 -2.00 3.28 -7.18
CA TRP A 56 -1.26 3.14 -5.93
C TRP A 56 -0.32 1.94 -5.94
N ARG A 57 -0.76 0.80 -6.47
CA ARG A 57 0.12 -0.38 -6.65
C ARG A 57 1.30 -0.06 -7.55
N LEU A 58 1.10 0.66 -8.66
CA LEU A 58 2.19 1.03 -9.58
C LEU A 58 3.18 2.00 -8.94
N LYS A 59 2.70 3.02 -8.23
CA LYS A 59 3.54 4.07 -7.65
C LYS A 59 4.25 3.63 -6.37
N PHE A 60 3.58 2.86 -5.52
CA PHE A 60 4.06 2.51 -4.19
C PHE A 60 4.48 1.05 -4.05
N GLY A 61 4.03 0.18 -4.95
CA GLY A 61 4.28 -1.26 -4.84
C GLY A 61 5.76 -1.63 -4.80
N GLN A 62 6.63 -0.87 -5.47
CA GLN A 62 8.08 -1.11 -5.41
C GLN A 62 8.65 -0.84 -4.00
N THR A 63 8.24 0.24 -3.35
CA THR A 63 8.65 0.58 -1.99
C THR A 63 8.17 -0.48 -0.99
N TYR A 64 6.90 -0.90 -1.10
CA TYR A 64 6.35 -1.95 -0.24
C TYR A 64 6.99 -3.32 -0.49
N ALA A 65 7.25 -3.69 -1.75
CA ALA A 65 7.94 -4.94 -2.07
C ALA A 65 9.37 -4.95 -1.54
N ASN A 66 10.10 -3.83 -1.65
CA ASN A 66 11.43 -3.69 -1.08
C ASN A 66 11.41 -3.79 0.45
N GLU A 67 10.44 -3.16 1.11
CA GLU A 67 10.28 -3.24 2.56
C GLU A 67 9.90 -4.65 3.04
N LEU A 68 9.00 -5.34 2.34
CA LEU A 68 8.63 -6.72 2.64
C LEU A 68 9.81 -7.68 2.46
N ARG A 69 10.64 -7.50 1.42
CA ARG A 69 11.89 -8.26 1.26
C ARG A 69 12.86 -7.99 2.40
N ARG A 70 13.02 -6.73 2.82
CA ARG A 70 13.89 -6.35 3.93
C ARG A 70 13.43 -6.97 5.25
N ARG A 71 12.12 -6.97 5.53
CA ARG A 71 11.54 -7.57 6.75
C ARG A 71 11.64 -9.10 6.75
N ARG A 72 11.51 -9.77 5.59
CA ARG A 72 11.71 -11.23 5.49
C ARG A 72 13.15 -11.66 5.82
N PHE A 73 14.13 -10.77 5.61
CA PHE A 73 15.52 -11.06 5.95
C PHE A 73 15.82 -10.99 7.46
N ILE A 74 14.92 -10.45 8.29
CA ILE A 74 15.12 -10.30 9.75
C ILE A 74 14.59 -11.53 10.52
N THR A 75 13.86 -12.46 9.86
CA THR A 75 13.32 -13.68 10.50
C THR A 75 14.10 -14.95 10.14
N GLN A 76 15.27 -14.84 9.50
CA GLN A 76 16.16 -15.98 9.18
C GLN A 76 17.61 -15.75 9.66
N GLN A 77 17.80 -15.07 10.79
CA GLN A 77 19.08 -15.07 11.52
C GLN A 77 18.84 -15.30 13.00
#